data_AF-A0A3M1MVV5-F1
#
_entry.id   AF-A0A3M1MVV5-F1
#
_cell.length_a   1.000
_cell.length_b   1.000
_cell.length_c   1.000
_cell.angle_alpha   90.00
_cell.angle_beta   90.00
_cell.angle_gamma   90.00
#
_symmetry.space_group_name_H-M   'P 1'
#
loop_
_entity.id
_entity.type
_entity.pdbx_description
1 polymer ?
#
loop_
_entity_poly.entity_id
_entity_poly.type
_entity_poly.pdbx_seq_one_letter_code
_entity_poly.pdbx_strand_id
1 'polypeptide(L)'
;MGRYSVWLLALMGLACAPRLPEREQILRLQKELHKRLETHGPSSSAFLETALALVRAEEAFARKYPNHPDVPGFLLEAAEIEATYFGSPARAVELLRQIDLRFRQKSDVAPKALFYEAFVYETLLSDTAQARQRYEDFLRYYPNHELASQAQAS
;
A
#
# COMPACT_ATOMS: atom_id res chain seq x y z
N MET A 1 -6.85 63.17 5.67
CA MET A 1 -5.49 62.69 6.03
C MET A 1 -5.65 61.68 7.15
N GLY A 2 -5.13 60.46 6.95
CA GLY A 2 -5.30 59.34 7.88
C GLY A 2 -4.96 58.04 7.17
N ARG A 3 -3.70 57.93 6.74
CA ARG A 3 -3.14 56.74 6.08
C ARG A 3 -2.95 55.67 7.16
N TYR A 4 -3.73 54.59 7.12
CA TYR A 4 -3.37 53.35 7.81
C TYR A 4 -3.31 52.21 6.80
N SER A 5 -2.08 51.98 6.37
CA SER A 5 -1.62 50.74 5.77
C SER A 5 -1.78 49.63 6.81
N VAL A 6 -2.75 48.72 6.64
CA VAL A 6 -2.74 47.46 7.39
C VAL A 6 -2.04 46.43 6.53
N TRP A 7 -0.76 46.29 6.84
CA TRP A 7 0.09 45.19 6.45
C TRP A 7 -0.50 43.85 6.91
N LEU A 8 -0.41 42.85 6.02
CA LEU A 8 -0.11 41.45 6.31
C LEU A 8 -0.66 40.86 7.62
N LEU A 9 -1.77 40.15 7.51
CA LEU A 9 -1.96 38.91 8.26
C LEU A 9 -1.85 37.73 7.29
N ALA A 10 -0.61 37.48 6.86
CA ALA A 10 -0.18 36.14 6.53
C ALA A 10 -0.25 35.31 7.82
N LEU A 11 -1.43 34.76 8.12
CA LEU A 11 -1.54 33.69 9.11
C LEU A 11 -1.06 32.42 8.42
N MET A 12 0.25 32.22 8.45
CA MET A 12 0.90 30.93 8.27
C MET A 12 0.29 29.93 9.27
N GLY A 13 -0.75 29.21 8.85
CA GLY A 13 -1.15 27.94 9.46
C GLY A 13 -0.19 26.84 9.04
N LEU A 14 1.11 27.02 9.29
CA LEU A 14 2.11 25.98 9.06
C LEU A 14 2.06 24.98 10.23
N ALA A 15 1.85 23.72 9.84
CA ALA A 15 2.25 22.52 10.57
C ALA A 15 1.52 22.18 11.88
N CYS A 16 0.32 21.61 11.74
CA CYS A 16 -0.13 20.53 12.62
C CYS A 16 -0.84 19.47 11.78
N ALA A 17 -0.06 18.65 11.05
CA ALA A 17 -0.59 17.33 10.72
C ALA A 17 -0.83 16.61 12.06
N PRO A 18 -2.04 16.05 12.30
CA PRO A 18 -2.33 15.38 13.56
C PRO A 18 -1.31 14.24 13.76
N ARG A 19 -0.75 14.17 14.97
CA ARG A 19 0.17 13.09 15.33
C ARG A 19 -0.63 11.79 15.39
N LEU A 20 -0.40 10.89 14.43
CA LEU A 20 -1.05 9.58 14.36
C LEU A 20 -0.11 8.52 14.97
N PRO A 21 -0.30 8.12 16.24
CA PRO A 21 0.60 7.17 16.90
C PRO A 21 0.60 5.80 16.21
N GLU A 22 -0.50 5.39 15.59
CA GLU A 22 -0.57 4.13 14.82
C GLU A 22 0.33 4.19 13.58
N ARG A 23 0.37 5.35 12.90
CA ARG A 23 1.28 5.57 11.78
C ARG A 23 2.74 5.52 12.24
N GLU A 24 3.08 6.19 13.34
CA GLU A 24 4.43 6.14 13.90
C GLU A 24 4.85 4.70 14.28
N GLN A 25 3.92 3.90 14.80
CA GLN A 25 4.16 2.50 15.10
C GLN A 25 4.45 1.69 13.83
N ILE A 26 3.66 1.85 12.76
CA ILE A 26 3.90 1.18 11.47
C ILE A 26 5.30 1.53 10.95
N LEU A 27 5.66 2.82 10.92
CA LEU A 27 6.98 3.25 10.45
C LEU A 27 8.14 2.69 11.28
N ARG A 28 7.94 2.45 12.58
CA ARG A 28 8.94 1.77 13.43
C ARG A 28 9.05 0.29 13.07
N LEU A 29 7.92 -0.38 12.89
CA LEU A 29 7.88 -1.80 12.52
C LEU A 29 8.50 -2.06 11.15
N GLN A 30 8.27 -1.19 10.15
CA GLN A 30 8.92 -1.27 8.84
C GLN A 30 10.45 -1.20 8.95
N LYS A 31 10.97 -0.24 9.73
CA LYS A 31 12.42 -0.11 9.96
C LYS A 31 13.00 -1.34 10.67
N GLU A 32 12.27 -1.86 11.64
CA GLU A 32 12.69 -3.04 12.38
C GLU A 32 12.65 -4.30 11.52
N LEU A 33 11.63 -4.45 10.68
CA LEU A 33 11.51 -5.55 9.74
C LEU A 33 12.69 -5.56 8.76
N HIS A 34 13.02 -4.40 8.18
CA HIS A 34 14.17 -4.25 7.30
C HIS A 34 15.48 -4.63 7.99
N LYS A 35 15.72 -4.09 9.20
CA LYS A 35 16.91 -4.45 9.99
C LYS A 35 16.99 -5.95 10.26
N ARG A 36 15.87 -6.58 10.65
CA ARG A 36 15.82 -8.03 10.95
C ARG A 36 16.01 -8.87 9.69
N LEU A 37 15.55 -8.40 8.53
CA LEU A 37 15.82 -9.06 7.25
C LEU A 37 17.32 -9.13 6.98
N GLU A 38 18.05 -8.02 7.20
CA GLU A 38 19.50 -7.97 7.00
C GLU A 38 20.27 -8.81 8.03
N THR A 39 19.86 -8.79 9.29
CA THR A 39 20.63 -9.44 10.37
C THR A 39 20.29 -10.91 10.58
N HIS A 40 19.06 -11.34 10.26
CA HIS A 40 18.56 -12.67 10.58
C HIS A 40 17.96 -13.42 9.38
N GLY A 41 17.69 -12.73 8.27
CA GLY A 41 17.05 -13.33 7.10
C GLY A 41 15.53 -13.56 7.25
N PRO A 42 14.85 -13.85 6.12
CA PRO A 42 13.38 -13.86 6.04
C PRO A 42 12.71 -15.08 6.70
N SER A 43 13.48 -16.11 7.05
CA SER A 43 12.96 -17.33 7.68
C SER A 43 13.11 -17.34 9.20
N SER A 44 13.73 -16.31 9.79
CA SER A 44 13.91 -16.24 11.24
C SER A 44 12.60 -15.93 11.97
N SER A 45 12.40 -16.51 13.15
CA SER A 45 11.22 -16.21 13.98
C SER A 45 11.10 -14.72 14.28
N ALA A 46 12.23 -14.08 14.60
CA ALA A 46 12.32 -12.65 14.86
C ALA A 46 11.79 -11.80 13.68
N PHE A 47 12.15 -12.16 12.44
CA PHE A 47 11.64 -11.49 11.25
C PHE A 47 10.14 -11.74 11.07
N LEU A 48 9.70 -13.00 11.10
CA LEU A 48 8.31 -13.39 10.86
C LEU A 48 7.34 -12.79 11.90
N GLU A 49 7.75 -12.72 13.17
CA GLU A 49 6.98 -12.05 14.22
C GLU A 49 6.81 -10.55 13.94
N THR A 50 7.86 -9.89 13.43
CA THR A 50 7.81 -8.46 13.09
C THR A 50 6.95 -8.22 11.86
N ALA A 51 7.05 -9.08 10.85
CA ALA A 51 6.23 -9.03 9.64
C ALA A 51 4.74 -9.17 9.99
N LEU A 52 4.39 -10.12 10.85
CA LEU A 52 3.02 -10.32 11.30
C LEU A 52 2.50 -9.13 12.11
N ALA A 53 3.34 -8.56 12.98
CA ALA A 53 2.98 -7.36 13.73
C ALA A 53 2.75 -6.14 12.82
N LEU A 54 3.56 -6.00 11.77
CA LEU A 54 3.44 -4.94 10.77
C LEU A 54 2.12 -5.06 10.00
N VAL A 55 1.83 -6.21 9.39
CA VAL A 55 0.58 -6.47 8.66
C VAL A 55 -0.63 -6.13 9.53
N ARG A 56 -0.65 -6.58 10.78
CA ARG A 56 -1.75 -6.30 11.72
C ARG A 56 -1.92 -4.81 11.99
N ALA A 57 -0.82 -4.07 12.13
CA ALA A 57 -0.84 -2.63 12.38
C ALA A 57 -1.35 -1.87 11.15
N GLU A 58 -0.90 -2.23 9.96
CA GLU A 58 -1.30 -1.66 8.67
C GLU A 58 -2.79 -1.87 8.40
N GLU A 59 -3.28 -3.09 8.61
CA GLU A 59 -4.69 -3.40 8.49
C GLU A 59 -5.56 -2.66 9.52
N ALA A 60 -5.08 -2.55 10.77
CA ALA A 60 -5.78 -1.78 11.80
C ALA A 60 -5.84 -0.29 11.44
N PHE A 61 -4.75 0.26 10.89
CA PHE A 61 -4.71 1.63 10.40
C PHE A 61 -5.68 1.84 9.24
N ALA A 62 -5.70 0.93 8.27
CA ALA A 62 -6.63 0.97 7.14
C ALA A 62 -8.11 0.91 7.58
N ARG A 63 -8.43 0.12 8.61
CA ARG A 63 -9.80 0.10 9.17
C ARG A 63 -10.15 1.41 9.90
N LYS A 64 -9.19 1.98 10.63
CA LYS A 64 -9.41 3.19 11.43
C LYS A 64 -9.46 4.47 10.58
N TYR A 65 -8.65 4.53 9.52
CA TYR A 65 -8.49 5.69 8.65
C TYR A 65 -8.67 5.32 7.17
N PRO A 66 -9.86 4.83 6.75
CA PRO A 66 -10.06 4.11 5.49
C PRO A 66 -9.74 4.88 4.20
N ASN A 67 -9.68 6.22 4.27
CA ASN A 67 -9.39 7.10 3.14
C ASN A 67 -8.06 7.85 3.30
N HIS A 68 -7.24 7.49 4.29
CA HIS A 68 -5.96 8.18 4.52
C HIS A 68 -4.98 7.91 3.37
N PRO A 69 -4.19 8.90 2.91
CA PRO A 69 -3.29 8.76 1.76
C PRO A 69 -2.25 7.63 1.87
N ASP A 70 -1.86 7.26 3.09
CA ASP A 70 -0.90 6.16 3.32
C ASP A 70 -1.51 4.76 3.19
N VAL A 71 -2.84 4.62 3.28
CA VAL A 71 -3.51 3.30 3.30
C VAL A 71 -3.18 2.44 2.09
N PRO A 72 -3.16 2.95 0.83
CA PRO A 72 -2.76 2.15 -0.33
C PRO A 72 -1.37 1.55 -0.19
N GLY A 73 -0.41 2.32 0.32
CA GLY A 73 0.96 1.86 0.53
C GLY A 73 1.03 0.75 1.58
N PHE A 74 0.41 0.98 2.73
CA PHE A 74 0.36 -0.01 3.83
C PHE A 74 -0.35 -1.31 3.43
N LEU A 75 -1.46 -1.22 2.68
CA LEU A 75 -2.15 -2.44 2.22
C LEU A 75 -1.38 -3.20 1.15
N LEU A 76 -0.61 -2.48 0.31
CA LEU A 76 0.23 -3.13 -0.70
C LEU A 76 1.38 -3.88 -0.03
N GLU A 77 2.07 -3.25 0.92
CA GLU A 77 3.14 -3.89 1.71
C GLU A 77 2.61 -5.11 2.48
N ALA A 78 1.46 -4.97 3.15
CA ALA A 78 0.81 -6.08 3.81
C ALA A 78 0.51 -7.24 2.86
N ALA A 79 0.04 -6.96 1.64
CA ALA A 79 -0.23 -7.97 0.62
C ALA A 79 1.05 -8.68 0.13
N GLU A 80 2.12 -7.91 -0.11
CA GLU A 80 3.44 -8.46 -0.48
C GLU A 80 3.97 -9.37 0.63
N ILE A 81 3.83 -8.97 1.89
CA ILE A 81 4.25 -9.79 3.05
C ILE A 81 3.44 -11.10 3.13
N GLU A 82 2.12 -11.04 3.00
CA GLU A 82 1.24 -12.21 3.05
C GLU A 82 1.56 -13.21 1.93
N ALA A 83 1.78 -12.71 0.70
CA ALA A 83 2.12 -13.53 -0.45
C ALA A 83 3.52 -14.15 -0.32
N THR A 84 4.53 -13.37 0.09
CA THR A 84 5.94 -13.78 0.06
C THR A 84 6.37 -14.54 1.30
N TYR A 85 5.97 -14.13 2.50
CA TYR A 85 6.52 -14.67 3.75
C TYR A 85 5.57 -15.62 4.48
N PHE A 86 4.26 -15.44 4.31
CA PHE A 86 3.25 -16.28 4.97
C PHE A 86 2.58 -17.28 4.04
N GLY A 87 2.94 -17.30 2.75
CA GLY A 87 2.36 -18.24 1.78
C GLY A 87 0.84 -18.13 1.69
N SER A 88 0.30 -16.93 1.85
CA SER A 88 -1.14 -16.64 1.95
C SER A 88 -1.62 -15.77 0.78
N PRO A 89 -1.52 -16.24 -0.49
CA PRO A 89 -1.86 -15.45 -1.67
C PRO A 89 -3.33 -15.02 -1.73
N ALA A 90 -4.26 -15.83 -1.19
CA ALA A 90 -5.66 -15.43 -1.07
C ALA A 90 -5.83 -14.20 -0.19
N ARG A 91 -5.05 -14.11 0.90
CA ARG A 91 -5.06 -12.95 1.80
C ARG A 91 -4.47 -11.71 1.15
N ALA A 92 -3.39 -11.88 0.37
CA ALA A 92 -2.82 -10.81 -0.43
C ALA A 92 -3.85 -10.22 -1.40
N VAL A 93 -4.58 -11.07 -2.14
CA VAL A 93 -5.65 -10.63 -3.05
C VAL A 93 -6.73 -9.82 -2.32
N GLU A 94 -7.17 -10.25 -1.13
CA GLU A 94 -8.15 -9.48 -0.34
C GLU A 94 -7.67 -8.07 0.00
N LEU A 95 -6.39 -7.92 0.35
CA LEU A 95 -5.79 -6.62 0.67
C LEU A 95 -5.65 -5.75 -0.59
N LEU A 96 -5.25 -6.33 -1.72
CA LEU A 96 -5.12 -5.62 -3.00
C LEU A 96 -6.48 -5.12 -3.52
N ARG A 97 -7.53 -5.95 -3.40
CA ARG A 97 -8.90 -5.55 -3.75
C ARG A 97 -9.41 -4.38 -2.93
N GLN A 98 -9.01 -4.28 -1.67
CA GLN A 98 -9.35 -3.11 -0.86
C GLN A 98 -8.73 -1.82 -1.39
N ILE A 99 -7.52 -1.88 -1.95
CA ILE A 99 -6.89 -0.74 -2.61
C ILE A 99 -7.69 -0.36 -3.85
N ASP A 100 -7.98 -1.34 -4.70
CA ASP A 100 -8.73 -1.12 -5.95
C ASP A 100 -10.12 -0.51 -5.70
N LEU A 101 -10.89 -1.08 -4.77
CA LEU A 101 -12.25 -0.60 -4.45
C LEU A 101 -12.30 0.84 -3.92
N ARG A 102 -11.26 1.27 -3.19
CA ARG A 102 -11.27 2.59 -2.52
C ARG A 102 -10.45 3.65 -3.24
N PHE A 103 -9.35 3.24 -3.87
CA PHE A 103 -8.28 4.13 -4.34
C PHE A 103 -7.95 3.99 -5.83
N ARG A 104 -8.68 3.18 -6.60
CA ARG A 104 -8.55 3.16 -8.07
C ARG A 104 -8.60 4.57 -8.64
N GLN A 105 -7.59 4.93 -9.44
CA GLN A 105 -7.41 6.27 -10.03
C GLN A 105 -7.33 7.44 -9.03
N LYS A 106 -7.15 7.16 -7.73
CA LYS A 106 -7.00 8.18 -6.66
C LYS A 106 -5.64 8.11 -5.96
N SER A 107 -4.87 7.06 -6.21
CA SER A 107 -3.55 6.84 -5.63
C SER A 107 -2.60 6.31 -6.68
N ASP A 108 -1.36 6.78 -6.65
CA ASP A 108 -0.28 6.29 -7.52
C ASP A 108 0.13 4.84 -7.19
N VAL A 109 -0.30 4.31 -6.03
CA VAL A 109 -0.09 2.91 -5.64
C VAL A 109 -1.11 1.97 -6.29
N ALA A 110 -2.31 2.48 -6.61
CA ALA A 110 -3.41 1.68 -7.15
C ALA A 110 -3.09 0.92 -8.45
N PRO A 111 -2.37 1.47 -9.45
CA PRO A 111 -1.94 0.69 -10.62
C PRO A 111 -1.05 -0.48 -10.22
N LYS A 112 -0.02 -0.26 -9.38
CA LYS A 112 0.85 -1.34 -8.92
C LYS A 112 0.07 -2.43 -8.18
N ALA A 113 -0.88 -2.06 -7.33
CA ALA A 113 -1.72 -3.01 -6.60
C ALA A 113 -2.58 -3.88 -7.53
N LEU A 114 -3.24 -3.28 -8.53
CA LEU A 114 -4.07 -4.02 -9.47
C LEU A 114 -3.23 -4.95 -10.38
N PHE A 115 -2.07 -4.49 -10.82
CA PHE A 115 -1.12 -5.33 -11.55
C PHE A 115 -0.65 -6.51 -10.69
N TYR A 116 -0.29 -6.24 -9.42
CA TYR A 116 0.16 -7.28 -8.52
C TYR A 116 -0.95 -8.29 -8.18
N GLU A 117 -2.22 -7.87 -8.10
CA GLU A 117 -3.35 -8.80 -7.93
C GLU A 117 -3.42 -9.80 -9.10
N ALA A 118 -3.25 -9.31 -10.34
CA ALA A 118 -3.20 -10.15 -11.52
C ALA A 118 -2.03 -11.15 -11.47
N PHE A 119 -0.84 -10.67 -11.10
CA PHE A 119 0.35 -11.49 -10.92
C PHE A 119 0.15 -12.57 -9.84
N VAL A 120 -0.46 -12.25 -8.70
CA VAL A 120 -0.74 -13.22 -7.63
C VAL A 120 -1.71 -14.29 -8.11
N TYR A 121 -2.76 -13.92 -8.84
CA TYR A 121 -3.67 -14.88 -9.46
C TYR A 121 -2.95 -15.83 -10.43
N GLU A 122 -2.13 -15.28 -11.30
CA GLU A 122 -1.39 -16.03 -12.31
C GLU A 122 -0.38 -16.99 -11.69
N THR A 123 0.47 -16.47 -10.81
CA THR A 123 1.70 -17.15 -10.39
C THR A 123 1.54 -17.96 -9.11
N LEU A 124 0.72 -17.48 -8.16
CA LEU A 124 0.59 -18.09 -6.84
C LEU A 124 -0.68 -18.92 -6.69
N LEU A 125 -1.75 -18.55 -7.40
CA LEU A 125 -3.04 -19.25 -7.36
C LEU A 125 -3.31 -20.09 -8.62
N SER A 126 -2.52 -19.91 -9.69
CA SER A 126 -2.74 -20.57 -10.99
C SER A 126 -4.16 -20.35 -11.56
N ASP A 127 -4.82 -19.25 -11.19
CA ASP A 127 -6.14 -18.85 -11.67
C ASP A 127 -5.98 -17.89 -12.84
N THR A 128 -5.71 -18.46 -14.01
CA THR A 128 -5.45 -17.69 -15.24
C THR A 128 -6.66 -16.89 -15.72
N ALA A 129 -7.87 -17.32 -15.39
CA ALA A 129 -9.09 -16.60 -15.71
C ALA A 129 -9.16 -15.28 -14.93
N GLN A 130 -8.94 -15.34 -13.61
CA GLN A 130 -8.91 -14.15 -12.77
C GLN A 130 -7.71 -13.26 -13.10
N ALA A 131 -6.54 -13.84 -13.34
CA ALA A 131 -5.35 -13.10 -13.74
C ALA A 131 -5.62 -12.25 -14.99
N ARG A 132 -6.13 -12.90 -16.05
CA ARG A 132 -6.51 -12.23 -17.29
C ARG A 132 -7.49 -11.08 -17.05
N GLN A 133 -8.53 -11.33 -16.26
CA GLN A 133 -9.52 -10.29 -15.94
C GLN A 133 -8.87 -9.08 -15.25
N ARG A 134 -7.93 -9.32 -14.31
CA ARG A 134 -7.23 -8.24 -13.60
C ARG A 134 -6.23 -7.49 -14.49
N TYR A 135 -5.50 -8.16 -15.38
CA TYR A 135 -4.65 -7.48 -16.37
C TYR A 135 -5.48 -6.65 -17.36
N GLU A 136 -6.63 -7.15 -17.82
CA GLU A 136 -7.55 -6.39 -18.67
C GLU A 136 -8.15 -5.18 -17.92
N ASP A 137 -8.49 -5.33 -16.63
CA ASP A 137 -8.88 -4.20 -15.77
C ASP A 137 -7.73 -3.18 -15.67
N PHE A 138 -6.49 -3.63 -15.45
CA PHE A 138 -5.31 -2.76 -15.39
C PHE A 138 -5.16 -1.94 -16.66
N LEU A 139 -5.20 -2.58 -17.84
CA LEU A 139 -5.07 -1.88 -19.13
C LEU A 139 -6.21 -0.91 -19.40
N ARG A 140 -7.41 -1.21 -18.92
CA ARG A 140 -8.56 -0.30 -19.05
C ARG A 140 -8.41 0.95 -18.20
N TYR A 141 -7.98 0.81 -16.95
CA TYR A 141 -7.89 1.93 -16.01
C TYR A 141 -6.57 2.70 -16.08
N TYR A 142 -5.49 2.04 -16.52
CA TYR A 142 -4.13 2.57 -16.53
C TYR A 142 -3.40 2.31 -17.87
N PRO A 143 -3.99 2.68 -19.03
CA PRO A 143 -3.45 2.33 -20.35
C PRO A 143 -2.07 2.92 -20.64
N ASN A 144 -1.70 4.03 -19.97
CA ASN A 144 -0.42 4.73 -20.17
C ASN A 144 0.58 4.48 -19.04
N HIS A 145 0.32 3.55 -18.12
CA HIS A 145 1.23 3.23 -17.02
C HIS A 145 2.45 2.45 -17.53
N GLU A 146 3.60 2.56 -16.86
CA GLU A 146 4.84 1.89 -17.25
C GLU A 146 4.72 0.36 -17.33
N LEU A 147 3.80 -0.22 -16.54
CA LEU A 147 3.49 -1.66 -16.53
C LEU A 147 2.47 -2.09 -17.61
N ALA A 148 1.93 -1.18 -18.41
CA ALA A 148 0.92 -1.53 -19.43
C ALA A 148 1.45 -2.49 -20.48
N SER A 149 2.68 -2.28 -20.97
CA SER A 149 3.30 -3.21 -21.92
C SER A 149 3.50 -4.60 -21.31
N GLN A 150 3.78 -4.68 -20.00
CA GLN A 150 3.91 -5.95 -19.30
C GLN A 150 2.55 -6.64 -19.15
N ALA A 151 1.52 -5.91 -18.74
CA ALA A 151 0.16 -6.43 -18.62
C ALA A 151 -0.44 -6.90 -19.96
N GLN A 152 0.00 -6.35 -21.10
CA GLN A 152 -0.38 -6.82 -22.44
C GLN A 152 0.30 -8.14 -22.82
N ALA A 153 1.47 -8.42 -22.26
CA ALA A 153 2.27 -9.60 -22.57
C ALA A 153 1.94 -10.81 -21.67
N SER A 154 1.19 -10.60 -20.58
CA SER A 154 0.65 -11.62 -19.68
C SER A 154 -0.67 -12.18 -20.20
#